data_AF-A0A1H3Q3P9-F1
#
_entry.id   AF-A0A1H3Q3P9-F1
#
_cell.length_a   1.000
_cell.length_b   1.000
_cell.length_c   1.000
_cell.angle_alpha   90.00
_cell.angle_beta   90.00
_cell.angle_gamma   90.00
#
_symmetry.space_group_name_H-M   'P 1'
#
loop_
_entity.id
_entity.type
_entity.pdbx_description
1 polymer ?
#
loop_
_entity_poly.entity_id
_entity_poly.type
_entity_poly.pdbx_seq_one_letter_code
_entity_poly.pdbx_strand_id
1 'polypeptide(L)'
;MSDKYLTTPRRAQFEGEHLPGNRVWHGTHVHYLSDAELPGYRVRIRDGLLYGPDGAAFDTRDAYTHWSGRGRAIFVMHGDGALYSAREHRVGEFHHSSLGQGKPVAGAGELEAHEGRLLAITDHSSHYCPPRRFTEQVLAELAEGGVDLRRVTQEFRY
;
A
#
# COMPACT_ATOMS: atom_id res chain seq x y z
N MET A 1 4.54 18.62 -12.46
CA MET A 1 4.26 19.04 -11.08
C MET A 1 5.23 18.28 -10.20
N SER A 2 5.85 18.94 -9.21
CA SER A 2 6.77 18.26 -8.28
C SER A 2 5.95 17.34 -7.37
N ASP A 3 6.49 16.17 -7.03
CA ASP A 3 5.91 15.33 -5.99
C ASP A 3 5.84 16.11 -4.66
N LYS A 4 4.75 15.93 -3.90
CA LYS A 4 4.59 16.45 -2.53
C LYS A 4 5.56 15.75 -1.59
N TYR A 5 5.84 14.47 -1.87
CA TYR A 5 6.61 13.59 -1.02
C TYR A 5 7.81 12.96 -1.74
N LEU A 6 8.84 12.59 -0.95
CA LEU A 6 9.93 11.76 -1.46
C LEU A 6 9.39 10.39 -1.87
N THR A 7 9.97 9.80 -2.91
CA THR A 7 9.64 8.46 -3.37
C THR A 7 10.84 7.52 -3.35
N THR A 8 10.58 6.23 -3.23
CA THR A 8 11.56 5.15 -3.32
C THR A 8 11.20 4.23 -4.48
N PRO A 9 12.17 3.83 -5.33
CA PRO A 9 11.91 2.87 -6.39
C PRO A 9 11.66 1.48 -5.79
N ARG A 10 10.96 0.64 -6.56
CA ARG A 10 10.94 -0.81 -6.32
C ARG A 10 12.36 -1.35 -6.41
N ARG A 11 12.71 -2.34 -5.59
CA ARG A 11 14.01 -3.02 -5.64
C ARG A 11 14.24 -3.66 -7.02
N ALA A 12 15.46 -3.54 -7.53
CA ALA A 12 15.86 -4.01 -8.87
C ALA A 12 15.60 -5.51 -9.10
N GLN A 13 15.65 -6.34 -8.06
CA GLN A 13 15.38 -7.78 -8.18
C GLN A 13 13.96 -8.13 -8.66
N PHE A 14 13.01 -7.20 -8.53
CA PHE A 14 11.63 -7.36 -9.02
C PHE A 14 11.41 -6.65 -10.36
N GLU A 15 12.47 -6.15 -11.00
CA GLU A 15 12.35 -5.56 -12.33
C GLU A 15 11.88 -6.59 -13.36
N GLY A 16 10.93 -6.18 -14.20
CA GLY A 16 10.31 -7.07 -15.19
C GLY A 16 9.35 -8.12 -14.63
N GLU A 17 9.02 -8.12 -13.34
CA GLU A 17 8.12 -9.14 -12.74
C GLU A 17 6.70 -9.19 -13.33
N HIS A 18 6.30 -8.13 -14.03
CA HIS A 18 5.01 -8.01 -14.72
C HIS A 18 5.02 -8.61 -16.14
N LEU A 19 6.20 -8.94 -16.68
CA LEU A 19 6.32 -9.49 -18.02
C LEU A 19 5.98 -10.98 -18.00
N PRO A 20 5.13 -11.48 -18.92
CA PRO A 20 4.95 -12.92 -19.09
C PRO A 20 6.28 -13.63 -19.34
N GLY A 21 6.54 -14.73 -18.62
CA GLY A 21 7.79 -15.49 -18.74
C GLY A 21 9.01 -14.85 -18.07
N ASN A 22 8.80 -13.87 -17.19
CA ASN A 22 9.87 -13.27 -16.39
C ASN A 22 10.59 -14.31 -15.50
N ARG A 23 11.77 -13.93 -15.01
CA ARG A 23 12.61 -14.78 -14.14
C ARG A 23 12.35 -14.58 -12.64
N VAL A 24 11.50 -13.61 -12.27
CA VAL A 24 11.20 -13.28 -10.87
C VAL A 24 10.17 -14.26 -10.31
N TRP A 25 9.13 -14.55 -11.09
CA TRP A 25 8.04 -15.45 -10.73
C TRP A 25 7.90 -16.56 -11.77
N HIS A 26 8.32 -17.77 -11.41
CA HIS A 26 8.29 -18.92 -12.31
C HIS A 26 6.85 -19.34 -12.63
N GLY A 27 6.40 -19.08 -13.86
CA GLY A 27 5.08 -19.49 -14.35
C GLY A 27 3.95 -18.50 -14.07
N THR A 28 4.22 -17.38 -13.39
CA THR A 28 3.26 -16.29 -13.16
C THR A 28 3.91 -14.93 -13.44
N HIS A 29 3.11 -13.86 -13.40
CA HIS A 29 3.61 -12.49 -13.51
C HIS A 29 2.72 -11.56 -12.71
N VAL A 30 3.29 -10.49 -12.18
CA VAL A 30 2.55 -9.52 -11.39
C VAL A 30 1.72 -8.64 -12.30
N HIS A 31 0.42 -8.55 -12.03
CA HIS A 31 -0.44 -7.61 -12.72
C HIS A 31 -0.18 -6.19 -12.18
N TYR A 32 0.31 -5.30 -13.03
CA TYR A 32 0.38 -3.88 -12.71
C TYR A 32 -0.93 -3.22 -13.11
N LEU A 33 -1.56 -2.53 -12.16
CA LEU A 33 -2.83 -1.87 -12.41
C LEU A 33 -2.64 -0.78 -13.47
N SER A 34 -3.55 -0.74 -14.44
CA SER A 34 -3.68 0.38 -15.36
C SER A 34 -4.28 1.60 -14.65
N ASP A 35 -4.19 2.77 -15.30
CA ASP A 35 -4.79 4.00 -14.80
C ASP A 35 -6.32 3.90 -14.67
N ALA A 36 -6.95 2.98 -15.41
CA ALA A 36 -8.38 2.70 -15.33
C ALA A 36 -8.75 1.81 -14.12
N GLU A 37 -7.87 0.89 -13.72
CA GLU A 37 -8.12 -0.03 -12.60
C GLU A 37 -7.71 0.56 -11.25
N LEU A 38 -6.63 1.36 -11.21
CA LEU A 38 -6.06 1.93 -10.00
C LEU A 38 -7.08 2.69 -9.12
N PRO A 39 -8.03 3.49 -9.67
CA PRO A 39 -9.05 4.16 -8.86
C PRO A 39 -9.92 3.19 -8.04
N GLY A 40 -10.08 1.95 -8.48
CA GLY A 40 -10.79 0.88 -7.75
C GLY A 40 -10.08 0.40 -6.48
N TYR A 41 -8.87 0.90 -6.20
CA TYR A 41 -8.10 0.59 -4.99
C TYR A 41 -7.86 1.82 -4.12
N ARG A 42 -8.46 2.97 -4.46
CA ARG A 42 -8.25 4.23 -3.76
C ARG A 42 -8.78 4.15 -2.33
N VAL A 43 -7.95 4.54 -1.37
CA VAL A 43 -8.37 4.83 0.00
C VAL A 43 -8.43 6.35 0.16
N ARG A 44 -9.57 6.85 0.63
CA ARG A 44 -9.79 8.29 0.90
C ARG A 44 -9.88 8.52 2.39
N ILE A 45 -9.31 9.62 2.85
CA ILE A 45 -9.42 10.05 4.25
C ILE A 45 -10.50 11.13 4.32
N ARG A 46 -11.49 10.97 5.21
CA ARG A 46 -12.54 11.96 5.46
C ARG A 46 -12.83 11.98 6.96
N ASP A 47 -12.72 13.16 7.57
CA ASP A 47 -12.98 13.37 9.01
C ASP A 47 -12.24 12.37 9.91
N GLY A 48 -10.98 12.07 9.57
CA GLY A 48 -10.13 11.12 10.31
C GLY A 48 -10.44 9.64 10.13
N LEU A 49 -11.32 9.28 9.18
CA LEU A 49 -11.65 7.90 8.84
C LEU A 49 -11.27 7.56 7.40
N LEU A 50 -10.92 6.30 7.18
CA LEU A 50 -10.57 5.73 5.89
C LEU A 50 -11.82 5.18 5.18
N TYR A 51 -11.94 5.46 3.89
CA TYR A 51 -13.03 5.01 3.04
C TYR A 51 -12.50 4.37 1.76
N GLY A 52 -13.16 3.30 1.34
CA GLY A 52 -12.91 2.65 0.07
C GLY A 52 -13.35 3.49 -1.14
N PRO A 53 -13.12 2.98 -2.35
CA PRO A 53 -13.49 3.67 -3.59
C PRO A 53 -15.00 3.85 -3.74
N ASP A 54 -15.78 2.94 -3.18
CA ASP A 54 -17.24 2.88 -3.13
C ASP A 54 -17.86 3.81 -2.07
N GLY A 55 -17.02 4.45 -1.24
CA GLY A 55 -17.46 5.29 -0.13
C GLY A 55 -17.84 4.51 1.13
N ALA A 56 -17.69 3.19 1.15
CA ALA A 56 -17.86 2.40 2.36
C ALA A 56 -16.68 2.62 3.31
N ALA A 57 -16.93 2.47 4.61
CA ALA A 57 -15.87 2.53 5.61
C ALA A 57 -14.84 1.42 5.32
N PHE A 58 -13.56 1.80 5.28
CA PHE A 58 -12.50 0.89 4.91
C PHE A 58 -12.30 -0.17 6.01
N ASP A 59 -12.25 -1.44 5.62
CA ASP A 59 -12.21 -2.56 6.55
C ASP A 59 -11.29 -3.65 6.03
N THR A 60 -10.55 -4.28 6.94
CA THR A 60 -9.51 -5.28 6.62
C THR A 60 -9.73 -6.63 7.30
N ARG A 61 -10.84 -6.82 8.04
CA ARG A 61 -11.11 -8.07 8.78
C ARG A 61 -11.10 -9.31 7.88
N ASP A 62 -11.59 -9.16 6.66
CA ASP A 62 -11.63 -10.21 5.65
C ASP A 62 -10.42 -10.20 4.70
N ALA A 63 -9.47 -9.27 4.90
CA ALA A 63 -8.26 -9.17 4.10
C ALA A 63 -7.21 -10.20 4.54
N TYR A 64 -6.29 -10.50 3.63
CA TYR A 64 -5.18 -11.40 3.88
C TYR A 64 -3.91 -10.90 3.22
N THR A 65 -2.81 -10.89 3.98
CA THR A 65 -1.46 -10.70 3.43
C THR A 65 -0.58 -11.93 3.61
N HIS A 66 0.39 -12.09 2.72
CA HIS A 66 1.36 -13.18 2.85
C HIS A 66 2.24 -13.04 4.11
N TRP A 67 2.50 -11.81 4.56
CA TRP A 67 3.39 -11.55 5.70
C TRP A 67 2.70 -11.67 7.05
N SER A 68 1.51 -11.09 7.18
CA SER A 68 0.81 -10.95 8.47
C SER A 68 -0.40 -11.87 8.60
N GLY A 69 -0.79 -12.58 7.54
CA GLY A 69 -1.97 -13.44 7.55
C GLY A 69 -3.27 -12.64 7.46
N ARG A 70 -4.27 -13.01 8.25
CA ARG A 70 -5.61 -12.37 8.23
C ARG A 70 -5.59 -10.99 8.90
N GLY A 71 -6.47 -10.09 8.43
CA GLY A 71 -6.76 -8.83 9.11
C GLY A 71 -5.94 -7.64 8.62
N ARG A 72 -5.03 -7.83 7.65
CA ARG A 72 -4.23 -6.74 7.07
C ARG A 72 -4.39 -6.70 5.56
N ALA A 73 -4.20 -5.50 5.01
CA ALA A 73 -4.19 -5.26 3.57
C ALA A 73 -2.89 -4.55 3.19
N ILE A 74 -2.35 -4.85 2.01
CA ILE A 74 -1.19 -4.12 1.48
C ILE A 74 -1.62 -2.70 1.10
N PHE A 75 -0.73 -1.74 1.23
CA PHE A 75 -0.97 -0.37 0.74
C PHE A 75 0.28 0.22 0.09
N VAL A 76 0.05 1.19 -0.79
CA VAL A 76 1.07 2.15 -1.23
C VAL A 76 0.53 3.57 -1.14
N MET A 77 1.43 4.53 -0.98
CA MET A 77 1.17 5.95 -1.16
C MET A 77 1.95 6.45 -2.38
N HIS A 78 1.32 7.14 -3.32
CA HIS A 78 2.02 7.77 -4.45
C HIS A 78 2.62 9.13 -4.03
N GLY A 79 3.48 9.72 -4.88
CA GLY A 79 4.24 10.95 -4.58
C GLY A 79 3.38 12.20 -4.30
N ASP A 80 2.12 12.18 -4.70
CA ASP A 80 1.11 13.21 -4.45
C ASP A 80 0.35 13.03 -3.13
N GLY A 81 0.63 11.96 -2.37
CA GLY A 81 -0.09 11.60 -1.14
C GLY A 81 -1.26 10.62 -1.36
N ALA A 82 -1.53 10.22 -2.59
CA ALA A 82 -2.61 9.30 -2.89
C ALA A 82 -2.39 7.90 -2.29
N LEU A 83 -3.31 7.47 -1.42
CA LEU A 83 -3.30 6.12 -0.82
C LEU A 83 -4.11 5.12 -1.65
N TYR A 84 -3.51 3.95 -1.86
CA TYR A 84 -4.14 2.80 -2.50
C TYR A 84 -3.92 1.55 -1.66
N SER A 85 -4.94 0.70 -1.53
CA SER A 85 -4.84 -0.53 -0.75
C SER A 85 -5.61 -1.68 -1.41
N ALA A 86 -5.05 -2.89 -1.28
CA ALA A 86 -5.69 -4.11 -1.72
C ALA A 86 -5.80 -5.10 -0.57
N ARG A 87 -6.99 -5.69 -0.41
CA ARG A 87 -7.27 -6.73 0.58
C ARG A 87 -6.63 -8.08 0.23
N GLU A 88 -6.11 -8.21 -0.98
CA GLU A 88 -5.47 -9.40 -1.51
C GLU A 88 -3.97 -9.16 -1.68
N HIS A 89 -3.16 -10.11 -1.19
CA HIS A 89 -1.73 -10.20 -1.47
C HIS A 89 -1.44 -11.59 -2.03
N ARG A 90 -1.32 -11.69 -3.36
CA ARG A 90 -1.21 -12.97 -4.08
C ARG A 90 0.19 -13.13 -4.62
N VAL A 91 0.96 -14.04 -4.02
CA VAL A 91 2.37 -14.25 -4.37
C VAL A 91 2.51 -14.58 -5.85
N GLY A 92 3.25 -13.73 -6.55
CA GLY A 92 3.55 -13.85 -7.98
C GLY A 92 2.49 -13.30 -8.92
N GLU A 93 1.42 -12.71 -8.39
CA GLU A 93 0.29 -12.18 -9.17
C GLU A 93 -0.10 -10.75 -8.77
N PHE A 94 -0.16 -10.44 -7.47
CA PHE A 94 -0.58 -9.13 -6.98
C PHE A 94 0.19 -8.70 -5.73
N HIS A 95 0.91 -7.58 -5.81
CA HIS A 95 1.80 -7.08 -4.76
C HIS A 95 1.72 -5.54 -4.64
N HIS A 96 2.52 -4.93 -3.76
CA HIS A 96 2.65 -3.47 -3.67
C HIS A 96 2.95 -2.82 -5.03
N SER A 97 3.77 -3.48 -5.86
CA SER A 97 4.10 -3.01 -7.21
C SER A 97 2.90 -2.97 -8.15
N SER A 98 1.86 -3.77 -7.91
CA SER A 98 0.58 -3.69 -8.61
C SER A 98 -0.09 -2.33 -8.38
N LEU A 99 -0.18 -1.92 -7.10
CA LEU A 99 -0.75 -0.63 -6.69
C LEU A 99 0.17 0.55 -7.07
N GLY A 100 1.48 0.34 -7.07
CA GLY A 100 2.46 1.33 -7.53
C GLY A 100 2.58 1.42 -9.05
N GLN A 101 1.86 0.57 -9.81
CA GLN A 101 1.99 0.45 -11.26
C GLN A 101 3.44 0.25 -11.74
N GLY A 102 4.26 -0.39 -10.90
CA GLY A 102 5.70 -0.55 -11.11
C GLY A 102 6.56 0.70 -10.94
N LYS A 103 5.98 1.86 -10.58
CA LYS A 103 6.65 3.16 -10.39
C LYS A 103 7.20 3.32 -8.96
N PRO A 104 8.08 4.32 -8.70
CA PRO A 104 8.44 4.72 -7.34
C PRO A 104 7.22 5.14 -6.52
N VAL A 105 7.25 4.86 -5.21
CA VAL A 105 6.15 5.17 -4.28
C VAL A 105 6.68 5.94 -3.09
N ALA A 106 5.79 6.73 -2.49
CA ALA A 106 6.04 7.56 -1.32
C ALA A 106 5.94 6.74 -0.02
N GLY A 107 5.24 5.61 -0.04
CA GLY A 107 5.22 4.66 1.07
C GLY A 107 4.67 3.33 0.62
N ALA A 108 5.05 2.25 1.30
CA ALA A 108 4.54 0.92 1.04
C ALA A 108 4.59 0.08 2.31
N GLY A 109 3.55 -0.69 2.56
CA GLY A 109 3.49 -1.51 3.76
C GLY A 109 2.16 -2.25 3.88
N GLU A 110 1.76 -2.52 5.11
CA GLU A 110 0.44 -3.07 5.42
C GLU A 110 -0.31 -2.12 6.34
N LEU A 111 -1.64 -2.16 6.27
CA LEU A 111 -2.52 -1.46 7.19
C LEU A 111 -3.57 -2.42 7.76
N GLU A 112 -3.98 -2.12 8.98
CA GLU A 112 -5.13 -2.73 9.65
C GLU A 112 -6.11 -1.63 9.97
N ALA A 113 -7.36 -1.80 9.56
CA ALA A 113 -8.42 -0.86 9.81
C ALA A 113 -9.77 -1.57 9.93
N HIS A 114 -10.60 -1.09 10.87
CA HIS A 114 -11.96 -1.58 11.10
C HIS A 114 -12.92 -0.40 11.08
N GLU A 115 -13.99 -0.51 10.29
CA GLU A 115 -15.01 0.55 10.18
C GLU A 115 -14.40 1.93 9.90
N GLY A 116 -13.37 1.98 9.04
CA GLY A 116 -12.65 3.17 8.65
C GLY A 116 -11.60 3.66 9.65
N ARG A 117 -11.53 3.09 10.86
CA ARG A 117 -10.51 3.47 11.85
C ARG A 117 -9.22 2.72 11.59
N LEU A 118 -8.12 3.44 11.40
CA LEU A 118 -6.79 2.85 11.34
C LEU A 118 -6.39 2.32 12.73
N LEU A 119 -5.87 1.10 12.77
CA LEU A 119 -5.48 0.40 14.00
C LEU A 119 -4.00 0.04 14.00
N ALA A 120 -3.45 -0.33 12.85
CA ALA A 120 -2.03 -0.59 12.70
C ALA A 120 -1.52 -0.18 11.32
N ILE A 121 -0.24 0.15 11.26
CA ILE A 121 0.50 0.35 10.01
C ILE A 121 1.89 -0.26 10.15
N THR A 122 2.38 -0.85 9.08
CA THR A 122 3.70 -1.47 9.01
C THR A 122 4.51 -0.89 7.84
N ASP A 123 5.82 -1.10 7.84
CA ASP A 123 6.70 -0.88 6.69
C ASP A 123 6.94 -2.19 5.88
N HIS A 124 6.08 -3.19 6.05
CA HIS A 124 6.23 -4.49 5.42
C HIS A 124 5.90 -4.45 3.92
N SER A 125 6.93 -4.18 3.11
CA SER A 125 6.88 -4.38 1.67
C SER A 125 8.19 -5.00 1.18
N SER A 126 8.14 -6.23 0.68
CA SER A 126 9.30 -6.87 0.06
C SER A 126 9.80 -6.10 -1.17
N HIS A 127 8.86 -5.52 -1.92
CA HIS A 127 9.09 -4.85 -3.20
C HIS A 127 9.80 -3.51 -3.06
N TYR A 128 9.42 -2.72 -2.07
CA TYR A 128 9.94 -1.38 -1.88
C TYR A 128 10.89 -1.28 -0.67
N CYS A 129 10.73 -2.15 0.33
CA CYS A 129 11.51 -2.19 1.56
C CYS A 129 11.82 -0.78 2.10
N PRO A 130 10.78 0.07 2.24
CA PRO A 130 11.00 1.49 2.48
C PRO A 130 11.66 1.70 3.85
N PRO A 131 12.74 2.49 3.93
CA PRO A 131 13.22 2.98 5.22
C PRO A 131 12.10 3.69 5.99
N ARG A 132 12.12 3.59 7.33
CA ARG A 132 11.13 4.20 8.25
C ARG A 132 10.58 5.57 7.84
N ARG A 133 11.42 6.49 7.34
CA ARG A 133 11.01 7.84 6.90
C ARG A 133 9.85 7.86 5.89
N PHE A 134 9.76 6.85 5.03
CA PHE A 134 8.69 6.75 4.03
C PHE A 134 7.37 6.30 4.66
N THR A 135 7.40 5.55 5.76
CA THR A 135 6.20 5.25 6.56
C THR A 135 5.81 6.47 7.41
N GLU A 136 6.78 7.26 7.87
CA GLU A 136 6.52 8.50 8.61
C GLU A 136 5.78 9.55 7.78
N GLN A 137 6.09 9.70 6.48
CA GLN A 137 5.31 10.58 5.59
C GLN A 137 3.88 10.06 5.33
N VAL A 138 3.66 8.74 5.34
CA VAL A 138 2.30 8.17 5.25
C VAL A 138 1.51 8.51 6.51
N LEU A 139 2.13 8.36 7.69
CA LEU A 139 1.54 8.80 8.95
C LEU A 139 1.24 10.30 8.94
N ALA A 140 2.12 11.13 8.39
CA ALA A 140 1.88 12.57 8.25
C ALA A 140 0.66 12.89 7.36
N GLU A 141 0.53 12.23 6.20
CA GLU A 141 -0.65 12.39 5.32
C GLU A 141 -1.94 11.93 6.03
N LEU A 142 -1.90 10.81 6.76
CA LEU A 142 -3.03 10.32 7.55
C LEU A 142 -3.44 11.32 8.64
N ALA A 143 -2.46 11.88 9.37
CA ALA A 143 -2.70 12.89 10.40
C ALA A 143 -3.25 14.20 9.82
N GLU A 144 -2.75 14.63 8.66
CA GLU A 144 -3.27 15.80 7.93
C GLU A 144 -4.76 15.60 7.55
N GLY A 145 -5.15 14.38 7.19
CA GLY A 145 -6.55 13.99 6.98
C GLY A 145 -7.37 13.79 8.27
N GLY A 146 -6.80 14.05 9.44
CA GLY A 146 -7.48 14.02 10.74
C GLY A 146 -7.48 12.65 11.45
N VAL A 147 -6.73 11.66 10.96
CA VAL A 147 -6.67 10.33 11.59
C VAL A 147 -5.99 10.45 12.96
N ASP A 148 -6.61 9.89 14.00
CA ASP A 148 -6.02 9.86 15.34
C ASP A 148 -4.96 8.75 15.45
N LEU A 149 -3.69 9.15 15.36
CA LEU A 149 -2.56 8.22 15.41
C LEU A 149 -2.18 7.75 16.82
N ARG A 150 -2.75 8.32 17.90
CA ARG A 150 -2.31 8.03 19.28
C ARG A 150 -2.46 6.56 19.69
N ARG A 151 -3.38 5.86 19.04
CA ARG A 151 -3.67 4.44 19.29
C ARG A 151 -3.36 3.54 18.10
N VAL A 152 -2.71 4.08 17.07
CA VAL A 152 -2.29 3.30 15.91
C VAL A 152 -0.98 2.61 16.25
N THR A 153 -0.99 1.27 16.17
CA THR A 153 0.22 0.46 16.32
C THR A 153 1.13 0.68 15.12
N GLN A 154 2.40 0.99 15.36
CA GLN A 154 3.39 1.22 14.31
C GLN A 154 4.46 0.13 14.40
N GLU A 155 4.53 -0.71 13.39
CA GLU A 155 5.50 -1.82 13.33
C GLU A 155 6.56 -1.49 12.28
N PHE A 156 7.74 -1.10 12.74
CA PHE A 156 8.88 -0.80 11.87
C PHE A 156 9.86 -1.97 11.89
N ARG A 157 10.28 -2.40 10.71
CA ARG A 157 11.24 -3.49 10.52
C ARG A 157 12.55 -2.99 9.91
N TYR A 158 12.56 -1.85 9.22
CA TYR A 158 13.69 -1.38 8.41
C TYR A 158 14.20 0.03 8.75
#